data_AF-A0A1G0H8K3-F1
#
_entry.id   AF-A0A1G0H8K3-F1
#
_cell.length_a   1.000
_cell.length_b   1.000
_cell.length_c   1.000
_cell.angle_alpha   90.00
_cell.angle_beta   90.00
_cell.angle_gamma   90.00
#
_symmetry.space_group_name_H-M   'P 1'
#
loop_
_entity.id
_entity.type
_entity.pdbx_description
1 polymer ?
#
loop_
_entity_poly.entity_id
_entity_poly.type
_entity_poly.pdbx_seq_one_letter_code
_entity_poly.pdbx_strand_id
1 'polypeptide(L)'
;MSKSKYRTRTVQTASGATAVQVVCYENNTRKTAKHIGSAKNHDELEILLSSAKQYIAAHEPQLSLFHEPISRVVNFDQIELTSVSCQFARTILFSLAKQCGLGELDSHIGRIDKNTRFIRHRNSALNLEVGTQN
;
A
#
# COMPACT_ATOMS: atom_id res chain seq x y z
N MET A 1 -31.08 -12.45 -2.77
CA MET A 1 -29.72 -11.85 -2.86
C MET A 1 -29.45 -11.07 -1.59
N SER A 2 -28.59 -11.57 -0.71
CA SER A 2 -28.17 -10.82 0.48
C SER A 2 -27.45 -9.55 0.03
N LYS A 3 -27.83 -8.37 0.54
CA LYS A 3 -27.11 -7.14 0.23
C LYS A 3 -25.78 -7.16 0.99
N SER A 4 -24.67 -6.98 0.28
CA SER A 4 -23.35 -6.80 0.90
C SER A 4 -23.42 -5.72 1.99
N LYS A 5 -22.85 -6.05 3.15
CA LYS A 5 -22.82 -5.22 4.37
C LYS A 5 -22.12 -3.87 4.12
N TYR A 6 -21.13 -3.87 3.22
CA TYR A 6 -20.36 -2.69 2.87
C TYR A 6 -20.72 -2.19 1.47
N ARG A 7 -20.73 -0.87 1.28
CA ARG A 7 -21.00 -0.21 -0.01
C ARG A 7 -20.13 1.00 -0.23
N THR A 8 -19.75 1.24 -1.47
CA THR A 8 -19.08 2.48 -1.88
C THR A 8 -20.10 3.61 -2.01
N ARG A 9 -19.74 4.79 -1.53
CA ARG A 9 -20.50 6.04 -1.65
C ARG A 9 -19.56 7.14 -2.15
N THR A 10 -20.02 7.89 -3.13
CA THR A 10 -19.38 9.11 -3.61
C THR A 10 -20.15 10.34 -3.16
N VAL A 11 -19.44 11.43 -2.88
CA VAL A 11 -20.02 12.71 -2.42
C VAL A 11 -19.26 13.85 -3.06
N GLN A 12 -19.97 14.82 -3.63
CA GLN A 12 -19.36 16.08 -4.05
C GLN A 12 -19.04 16.93 -2.81
N THR A 13 -17.79 17.39 -2.71
CA THR A 13 -17.34 18.28 -1.65
C THR A 13 -17.53 19.74 -2.07
N ALA A 14 -17.54 20.65 -1.09
CA ALA A 14 -17.63 22.09 -1.35
C ALA A 14 -16.46 22.64 -2.18
N SER A 15 -15.32 21.95 -2.19
CA SER A 15 -14.14 22.30 -3.00
C SER A 15 -14.20 21.80 -4.44
N GLY A 16 -15.29 21.15 -4.86
CA GLY A 16 -15.46 20.58 -6.20
C GLY A 16 -14.77 19.23 -6.42
N ALA A 17 -14.25 18.59 -5.35
CA ALA A 17 -13.70 17.24 -5.42
C ALA A 17 -14.79 16.19 -5.13
N THR A 18 -14.61 14.98 -5.63
CA THR A 18 -15.47 13.83 -5.32
C THR A 18 -14.83 12.98 -4.24
N ALA A 19 -15.39 13.00 -3.03
CA ALA A 19 -14.97 12.15 -1.93
C ALA A 19 -15.53 10.72 -2.09
N VAL A 20 -14.66 9.72 -1.94
CA VAL A 20 -15.00 8.29 -1.98
C VAL A 20 -14.95 7.71 -0.58
N GLN A 21 -16.05 7.08 -0.17
CA GLN A 21 -16.25 6.52 1.17
C GLN A 21 -16.76 5.09 1.05
N VAL A 22 -16.35 4.23 1.98
CA VAL A 22 -16.99 2.94 2.22
C VAL A 22 -17.89 3.08 3.44
N VAL A 23 -19.15 2.70 3.28
CA VAL A 23 -20.18 2.76 4.32
C VAL A 23 -20.66 1.35 4.64
N CYS A 24 -21.03 1.14 5.89
CA CYS A 24 -21.57 -0.10 6.41
C CYS A 24 -23.02 0.12 6.83
N TYR A 25 -23.89 -0.83 6.51
CA TYR A 25 -25.28 -0.82 6.94
C TYR A 25 -25.48 -1.89 8.03
N GLU A 26 -25.81 -1.45 9.24
CA GLU A 26 -26.10 -2.30 10.39
C GLU A 26 -27.34 -1.77 11.11
N ASN A 27 -28.29 -2.65 11.43
CA ASN A 27 -29.50 -2.30 12.21
C ASN A 27 -30.26 -1.08 11.66
N ASN A 28 -30.47 -1.01 10.33
CA ASN A 28 -31.04 0.15 9.62
C ASN A 28 -30.27 1.47 9.74
N THR A 29 -29.13 1.48 10.43
CA THR A 29 -28.25 2.63 10.53
C THR A 29 -27.10 2.52 9.54
N ARG A 30 -26.75 3.66 8.94
CA ARG A 30 -25.59 3.78 8.08
C ARG A 30 -24.43 4.35 8.87
N LYS A 31 -23.29 3.67 8.85
CA LYS A 31 -22.03 4.15 9.43
C LYS A 31 -20.96 4.28 8.36
N THR A 32 -20.11 5.30 8.44
CA THR A 32 -18.94 5.38 7.56
C THR A 32 -17.87 4.43 8.10
N ALA A 33 -17.53 3.41 7.31
CA ALA A 33 -16.51 2.43 7.68
C ALA A 33 -15.11 2.96 7.39
N LYS A 34 -14.91 3.56 6.21
CA LYS A 34 -13.61 4.13 5.80
C LYS A 34 -13.79 5.30 4.83
N HIS A 35 -13.03 6.36 5.04
CA HIS A 35 -12.81 7.38 4.02
C HIS A 35 -11.59 6.97 3.17
N ILE A 36 -11.78 6.85 1.85
CA ILE A 36 -10.74 6.38 0.93
C ILE A 36 -9.93 7.57 0.41
N GLY A 37 -10.59 8.69 0.09
CA GLY A 37 -9.92 9.91 -0.39
C GLY A 37 -10.89 10.83 -1.12
N SER A 38 -10.36 11.88 -1.75
CA SER A 38 -11.12 12.78 -2.63
C SER A 38 -10.38 12.96 -3.95
N ALA A 39 -11.08 12.79 -5.06
CA ALA A 39 -10.56 12.93 -6.40
C ALA A 39 -11.03 14.24 -7.03
N LYS A 40 -10.15 14.94 -7.74
CA LYS A 40 -10.51 16.12 -8.55
C LYS A 40 -10.74 15.76 -10.02
N ASN A 41 -10.18 14.63 -10.46
CA ASN A 41 -10.17 14.20 -11.84
C ASN A 41 -10.79 12.79 -11.98
N HIS A 42 -11.13 12.39 -13.20
CA HIS A 42 -11.77 11.09 -13.45
C HIS A 42 -10.85 9.90 -13.12
N ASP A 43 -9.58 9.98 -13.51
CA ASP A 43 -8.60 8.90 -13.30
C ASP A 43 -8.36 8.65 -11.80
N GLU A 44 -8.20 9.73 -11.03
CA GLU A 44 -8.11 9.64 -9.57
C GLU A 44 -9.35 8.99 -8.95
N LEU A 45 -10.53 9.33 -9.47
CA LEU A 45 -11.79 8.77 -8.99
C LEU A 45 -11.84 7.26 -9.23
N GLU A 46 -11.40 6.79 -10.40
CA GLU A 46 -11.35 5.36 -10.72
C GLU A 46 -10.40 4.59 -9.79
N ILE A 47 -9.23 5.16 -9.50
CA ILE A 47 -8.25 4.60 -8.55
C ILE A 47 -8.87 4.49 -7.14
N LEU A 48 -9.54 5.54 -6.66
CA LEU A 48 -10.20 5.55 -5.35
C LEU A 48 -11.37 4.55 -5.30
N LEU A 49 -12.12 4.40 -6.39
CA LEU A 49 -13.21 3.41 -6.48
C LEU A 49 -12.65 1.97 -6.47
N SER A 50 -11.54 1.70 -7.15
CA SER A 50 -10.85 0.41 -7.10
C SER A 50 -10.38 0.10 -5.67
N SER A 51 -9.77 1.08 -5.01
CA SER A 51 -9.33 0.96 -3.61
C SER A 51 -10.50 0.70 -2.65
N ALA A 52 -11.65 1.35 -2.88
CA ALA A 52 -12.87 1.10 -2.11
C ALA A 52 -13.38 -0.34 -2.30
N LYS A 53 -13.37 -0.87 -3.53
CA LYS A 53 -13.75 -2.26 -3.82
C LYS A 53 -12.83 -3.25 -3.11
N GLN A 54 -11.52 -3.01 -3.13
CA GLN A 54 -10.54 -3.84 -2.41
C GLN A 54 -10.80 -3.85 -0.90
N TYR A 55 -11.10 -2.69 -0.31
CA TYR A 55 -11.45 -2.59 1.09
C TYR A 55 -12.69 -3.44 1.42
N ILE A 56 -13.74 -3.35 0.58
CA ILE A 56 -14.97 -4.15 0.74
C ILE A 56 -14.64 -5.65 0.65
N ALA A 57 -13.91 -6.07 -0.38
CA ALA A 57 -13.55 -7.48 -0.57
C ALA A 57 -12.72 -8.06 0.59
N ALA A 58 -11.86 -7.24 1.21
CA ALA A 58 -11.06 -7.66 2.37
C ALA A 58 -11.84 -7.74 3.69
N HIS A 59 -12.97 -7.02 3.81
CA HIS A 59 -13.76 -6.93 5.05
C HIS A 59 -15.12 -7.64 4.96
N GLU A 60 -15.51 -8.09 3.77
CA GLU A 60 -16.71 -8.90 3.60
C GLU A 60 -16.41 -10.35 3.99
N PRO A 61 -17.15 -10.94 4.96
CA PRO A 61 -16.88 -12.29 5.44
C PRO A 61 -17.21 -13.38 4.43
N GLN A 62 -17.87 -13.02 3.33
CA GLN A 62 -18.20 -13.95 2.26
C GLN A 62 -17.00 -14.05 1.30
N LEU A 63 -16.24 -15.14 1.42
CA LEU A 63 -15.22 -15.54 0.46
C LEU A 63 -15.89 -15.64 -0.92
N SER A 64 -15.50 -14.76 -1.84
CA SER A 64 -15.92 -14.87 -3.23
C SER A 64 -15.45 -16.22 -3.78
N LEU A 65 -16.38 -17.04 -4.26
CA LEU A 65 -16.09 -18.31 -4.94
C LEU A 65 -15.17 -18.13 -6.15
N PHE A 66 -15.11 -16.90 -6.69
CA PHE A 66 -14.22 -16.50 -7.78
C PHE A 66 -13.38 -15.31 -7.35
N HIS A 67 -12.06 -15.47 -7.32
CA HIS A 67 -11.16 -14.36 -7.10
C HIS A 67 -11.12 -13.52 -8.38
N GLU A 68 -11.69 -12.31 -8.36
CA GLU A 68 -11.32 -11.31 -9.35
C GLU A 68 -9.83 -10.98 -9.14
N PRO A 69 -9.01 -10.93 -10.20
CA PRO A 69 -7.62 -10.55 -10.04
C PRO A 69 -7.58 -9.16 -9.41
N ILE A 70 -7.01 -9.08 -8.20
CA ILE A 70 -6.82 -7.82 -7.49
C ILE A 70 -5.87 -6.99 -8.36
N SER A 71 -6.44 -6.08 -9.16
CA SER A 71 -5.68 -5.10 -9.91
C SER A 71 -5.00 -4.20 -8.89
N ARG A 72 -3.73 -4.49 -8.61
CA ARG A 72 -2.85 -3.63 -7.82
C ARG A 72 -2.52 -2.42 -8.68
N VAL A 73 -3.43 -1.46 -8.73
CA VAL A 73 -3.17 -0.17 -9.35
C VAL A 73 -2.20 0.57 -8.45
N VAL A 74 -0.95 0.67 -8.89
CA VAL A 74 0.08 1.44 -8.20
C VAL A 74 0.02 2.86 -8.77
N ASN A 75 -0.25 3.85 -7.92
CA ASN A 75 -0.17 5.25 -8.32
C ASN A 75 1.31 5.65 -8.39
N PHE A 76 1.83 5.85 -9.60
CA PHE A 76 3.24 6.18 -9.84
C PHE A 76 3.64 7.59 -9.37
N ASP A 77 2.70 8.53 -9.25
CA ASP A 77 2.98 9.91 -8.82
C ASP A 77 3.38 9.99 -7.34
N GLN A 78 3.13 8.92 -6.57
CA GLN A 78 3.47 8.81 -5.15
C GLN A 78 4.65 7.86 -4.89
N ILE A 79 5.33 7.38 -5.95
CA ILE A 79 6.47 6.47 -5.83
C ILE A 79 7.76 7.25 -5.97
N GLU A 80 8.63 7.14 -4.97
CA GLU A 80 10.01 7.58 -5.06
C GLU A 80 10.91 6.38 -5.36
N LEU A 81 11.69 6.45 -6.45
CA LEU A 81 12.70 5.44 -6.76
C LEU A 81 13.86 5.54 -5.76
N THR A 82 13.82 4.72 -4.71
CA THR A 82 14.81 4.79 -3.63
C THR A 82 16.15 4.14 -4.00
N SER A 83 16.13 3.08 -4.81
CA SER A 83 17.36 2.40 -5.24
C SER A 83 17.13 1.50 -6.46
N VAL A 84 18.21 1.27 -7.22
CA VAL A 84 18.28 0.26 -8.27
C VAL A 84 19.46 -0.65 -7.92
N SER A 85 19.19 -1.95 -7.71
CA SER A 85 20.24 -2.92 -7.43
C SER A 85 20.65 -3.65 -8.72
N CYS A 86 21.91 -3.49 -9.14
CA CYS A 86 22.50 -4.28 -10.23
C CYS A 86 22.97 -5.65 -9.72
N GLN A 87 22.06 -6.44 -9.16
CA GLN A 87 22.39 -7.69 -8.47
C GLN A 87 23.13 -8.68 -9.38
N PHE A 88 22.74 -8.77 -10.65
CA PHE A 88 23.40 -9.63 -11.63
C PHE A 88 24.87 -9.24 -11.86
N ALA A 89 25.15 -7.96 -12.14
CA ALA A 89 26.51 -7.48 -12.32
C ALA A 89 27.35 -7.67 -11.06
N ARG A 90 26.77 -7.38 -9.88
CA ARG A 90 27.41 -7.62 -8.58
C ARG A 90 27.81 -9.09 -8.42
N THR A 91 26.89 -10.03 -8.67
CA THR A 91 27.16 -11.46 -8.53
C THR A 91 28.29 -11.92 -9.47
N ILE A 92 28.27 -11.49 -10.74
CA ILE A 92 29.31 -11.87 -11.71
C ILE A 92 30.67 -11.28 -11.31
N LEU A 93 30.73 -9.98 -11.00
CA LEU A 93 31.97 -9.32 -10.61
C LEU A 93 32.56 -9.91 -9.33
N PHE A 94 31.72 -10.25 -8.34
CA PHE A 94 32.19 -10.92 -7.13
C PHE A 94 32.69 -12.35 -7.39
N SER A 95 32.02 -13.11 -8.26
CA SER A 95 32.48 -14.45 -8.65
C SER A 95 33.85 -14.40 -9.33
N LEU A 96 34.05 -13.42 -10.23
CA LEU A 96 35.33 -13.20 -10.90
C LEU A 96 36.41 -12.71 -9.93
N ALA A 97 36.09 -11.75 -9.06
CA ALA A 97 37.02 -11.26 -8.04
C ALA A 97 37.52 -12.38 -7.14
N LYS A 98 36.63 -13.30 -6.72
CA LYS A 98 37.01 -14.48 -5.94
C LYS A 98 37.97 -15.40 -6.70
N GLN A 99 37.71 -15.63 -7.99
CA GLN A 99 38.58 -16.44 -8.85
C GLN A 99 39.95 -15.80 -9.07
N CYS A 100 40.01 -14.47 -9.09
CA CYS A 100 41.26 -13.71 -9.19
C CYS A 100 42.01 -13.54 -7.86
N GLY A 101 41.56 -14.17 -6.76
CA GLY A 101 42.19 -14.05 -5.44
C GLY A 101 41.87 -12.74 -4.70
N LEU A 102 40.93 -11.93 -5.19
CA LEU A 102 40.48 -10.67 -4.59
C LEU A 102 39.27 -10.86 -3.64
N GLY A 103 39.02 -12.09 -3.18
CA GLY A 103 37.86 -12.44 -2.36
C GLY A 103 37.85 -11.80 -0.96
N GLU A 104 38.98 -11.31 -0.45
CA GLU A 104 39.08 -10.66 0.88
C GLU A 104 38.61 -9.19 0.89
N LEU A 105 38.35 -8.61 -0.29
CA LEU A 105 37.88 -7.23 -0.45
C LEU A 105 36.45 -7.00 0.11
N ASP A 106 35.78 -8.08 0.50
CA ASP A 106 34.43 -8.13 1.07
C ASP A 106 34.32 -7.31 2.38
N SER A 107 35.43 -7.18 3.13
CA SER A 107 35.48 -6.43 4.38
C SER A 107 35.30 -4.91 4.20
N HIS A 108 35.63 -4.36 3.02
CA HIS A 108 35.65 -2.91 2.77
C HIS A 108 34.63 -2.47 1.72
N ILE A 109 34.34 -3.27 0.69
CA ILE A 109 33.35 -2.94 -0.37
C ILE A 109 31.93 -3.37 0.02
N GLY A 110 31.75 -4.45 0.78
CA GLY A 110 30.45 -4.95 1.20
C GLY A 110 29.71 -4.08 2.25
N ARG A 111 30.34 -3.00 2.74
CA ARG A 111 29.72 -2.07 3.72
C ARG A 111 28.76 -1.06 3.09
N ILE A 112 28.81 -0.83 1.78
CA ILE A 112 27.98 0.18 1.11
C ILE A 112 26.49 -0.25 1.01
N ASP A 113 26.20 -1.56 1.12
CA ASP A 113 24.88 -2.13 0.79
C ASP A 113 24.11 -2.72 2.00
N LYS A 114 24.54 -2.45 3.24
CA LYS A 114 23.76 -2.89 4.43
C LYS A 114 22.64 -1.95 4.80
N ASN A 115 22.53 -0.78 4.15
CA ASN A 115 21.55 0.24 4.51
C ASN A 115 20.27 0.21 3.66
N THR A 116 20.14 -0.69 2.68
CA THR A 116 18.85 -0.94 2.01
C THR A 116 18.01 -1.86 2.88
N ARG A 117 17.66 -1.33 4.07
CA ARG A 117 16.62 -1.87 4.94
C ARG A 117 15.34 -1.86 4.11
N PHE A 118 14.89 -3.03 3.66
CA PHE A 118 13.53 -3.20 3.18
C PHE A 118 12.58 -2.61 4.23
N ILE A 119 11.96 -1.46 3.93
CA ILE A 119 10.91 -0.92 4.77
C ILE A 119 9.73 -1.87 4.63
N ARG A 120 9.62 -2.82 5.56
CA ARG A 120 8.33 -3.44 5.88
C ARG A 120 7.45 -2.32 6.42
N HIS A 121 6.48 -1.90 5.62
CA HIS A 121 5.42 -1.00 6.04
C HIS A 121 4.63 -1.68 7.18
N ARG A 122 5.00 -1.43 8.44
CA ARG A 122 4.11 -1.68 9.58
C ARG A 122 3.07 -0.57 9.53
N ASN A 123 1.82 -0.95 9.26
CA ASN A 123 0.68 -0.09 9.56
C ASN A 123 0.64 0.13 11.07
N SER A 124 1.14 1.28 11.53
CA SER A 124 0.93 1.78 12.88
C SER A 124 -0.09 2.92 12.80
N ALA A 125 -1.36 2.56 12.99
CA ALA A 125 -2.36 3.48 13.50
C ALA A 125 -2.88 2.90 14.82
N LEU A 126 -3.09 3.80 15.81
CA LEU A 126 -3.71 3.59 17.13
C LEU A 126 -2.72 3.06 18.20
N ASN A 127 -2.45 3.68 19.35
CA ASN A 127 -3.12 4.75 20.09
C ASN A 127 -2.16 5.59 20.94
N LEU A 128 -2.62 6.81 21.17
CA LEU A 128 -2.19 7.84 22.09
C LEU A 128 -2.48 7.40 23.55
N GLU A 129 -1.49 7.40 24.43
CA GLU A 129 -1.70 7.69 25.86
C GLU A 129 -0.61 8.67 26.32
N VAL A 130 -1.06 9.90 26.58
CA VAL A 130 -0.31 10.96 27.24
C VAL A 130 -0.39 10.67 28.74
N GLY A 131 0.77 10.49 29.37
CA GLY A 131 0.91 10.40 30.82
C GLY A 131 2.19 11.11 31.25
N THR A 132 2.10 12.42 31.45
CA THR A 132 3.12 13.23 32.14
C THR A 132 3.12 12.88 33.62
N GLN A 133 4.26 12.42 34.15
CA GLN A 133 4.58 12.48 35.58
C GLN A 133 5.85 13.31 35.77
N ASN A 134 5.67 14.56 36.20
CA ASN A 134 6.23 15.17 37.42
C ASN A 134 6.00 16.69 37.39
#